data_AF-A0AA39SR48-F1
#
_entry.id   AF-A0AA39SR48-F1
#
_cell.length_a   1.000
_cell.length_b   1.000
_cell.length_c   1.000
_cell.angle_alpha   90.00
_cell.angle_beta   90.00
_cell.angle_gamma   90.00
#
_symmetry.space_group_name_H-M   'P 1'
#
loop_
_entity.id
_entity.type
_entity.pdbx_description
1 polymer ?
#
loop_
_entity_poly.entity_id
_entity_poly.type
_entity_poly.pdbx_seq_one_letter_code
_entity_poly.pdbx_strand_id
1 'polypeptide(L)'
;MVRAYTAPTYSTRLEEGSLSFLVQNILVEFANDEKIIYATFVLPKNVTTVNHVWQDGPFNDDNSLGIHALTAGNVRSLAIWIFFPDKLW
;
A
#
# COMPACT_ATOMS: atom_id res chain seq x y z
N MET A 1 15.30 -9.56 5.79
CA MET A 1 14.90 -8.20 6.23
C MET A 1 13.59 -7.87 5.53
N VAL A 2 12.57 -7.44 6.27
CA VAL A 2 11.27 -7.06 5.69
C VAL A 2 11.19 -5.54 5.65
N ARG A 3 10.62 -4.98 4.58
CA ARG A 3 10.49 -3.53 4.38
C ARG A 3 9.11 -3.22 3.82
N ALA A 4 8.49 -2.15 4.31
CA ALA A 4 7.26 -1.58 3.76
C ALA A 4 7.53 -0.11 3.39
N TYR A 5 6.95 0.34 2.28
CA TYR A 5 7.07 1.70 1.76
C TYR A 5 5.91 2.01 0.82
N THR A 6 5.72 3.29 0.48
CA THR A 6 4.71 3.72 -0.50
C THR A 6 5.26 3.75 -1.91
N ALA A 7 4.42 3.48 -2.91
CA ALA A 7 4.77 3.61 -4.34
C ALA A 7 3.58 4.25 -5.10
N PRO A 8 3.80 5.31 -5.91
CA PRO A 8 2.72 6.04 -6.58
C PRO A 8 2.11 5.33 -7.79
N THR A 9 2.78 4.30 -8.34
CA THR A 9 2.33 3.63 -9.58
C THR A 9 2.59 2.13 -9.56
N TYR A 10 1.85 1.39 -10.39
CA TYR A 10 2.04 -0.05 -10.66
C TYR A 10 3.09 -0.31 -11.75
N SER A 11 4.14 0.50 -11.84
CA SER A 11 5.24 0.30 -12.80
C SER A 11 5.95 -1.03 -12.55
N THR A 12 6.55 -1.61 -13.58
CA THR A 12 7.28 -2.90 -13.52
C THR A 12 8.34 -2.96 -12.42
N ARG A 13 8.87 -1.80 -12.01
CA ARG A 13 9.66 -1.62 -10.79
C ARG A 13 8.79 -0.91 -9.75
N LEU A 14 8.48 -1.60 -8.64
CA LEU A 14 7.83 -0.98 -7.49
C LEU A 14 8.89 -0.12 -6.80
N GLU A 15 8.98 1.14 -7.20
CA GLU A 15 9.90 2.10 -6.61
C GLU A 15 9.24 2.83 -5.45
N GLU A 16 10.01 3.03 -4.40
CA GLU A 16 9.60 3.88 -3.28
C GLU A 16 9.36 5.30 -3.74
N GLY A 17 8.21 5.84 -3.40
CA GLY A 17 7.81 7.19 -3.75
C GLY A 17 6.58 7.66 -2.98
N SER A 18 6.39 8.97 -2.96
CA SER A 18 5.28 9.59 -2.25
C SER A 18 3.94 9.39 -2.97
N LEU A 19 2.88 9.18 -2.20
CA LEU A 19 1.50 9.21 -2.71
C LEU A 19 0.97 10.65 -2.78
N SER A 20 -0.25 10.80 -3.32
CA SER A 20 -0.98 12.08 -3.35
C SER A 20 -1.44 12.56 -1.95
N PHE A 21 -1.28 11.74 -0.92
CA PHE A 21 -1.53 12.05 0.48
C PHE A 21 -0.37 11.53 1.34
N LEU A 22 -0.21 12.12 2.53
CA LEU A 22 0.87 11.76 3.44
C LEU A 22 0.58 10.42 4.12
N VAL A 23 1.57 9.53 4.09
CA VAL A 23 1.60 8.28 4.86
C VAL A 23 2.81 8.36 5.78
N GLN A 24 2.59 8.16 7.08
CA GLN A 24 3.65 8.26 8.10
C GLN A 24 3.60 7.06 9.05
N ASN A 25 4.65 6.89 9.86
CA ASN A 25 4.79 5.80 10.83
C ASN A 25 4.63 4.41 10.20
N ILE A 26 5.25 4.19 9.03
CA ILE A 26 5.21 2.89 8.35
C ILE A 26 6.10 1.90 9.10
N LEU A 27 5.50 0.83 9.61
CA LEU A 27 6.18 -0.26 10.31
C LEU A 27 5.73 -1.60 9.73
N VAL A 28 6.63 -2.58 9.75
CA VAL A 28 6.32 -3.94 9.31
C VAL A 28 6.85 -4.95 10.32
N GLU A 29 5.99 -5.90 10.67
CA GLU A 29 6.31 -7.02 11.54
C GLU A 29 6.10 -8.31 10.77
N PHE A 30 7.03 -9.26 10.94
CA PHE A 30 6.90 -10.61 10.40
C PHE A 30 7.02 -11.60 11.54
N ALA A 31 5.92 -12.27 11.88
CA ALA A 31 5.84 -13.24 12.95
C ALA A 31 4.81 -14.30 12.60
N ASN A 32 5.07 -15.57 12.96
CA ASN A 32 4.14 -16.69 12.75
C ASN A 32 3.62 -16.81 11.30
N ASP A 33 4.50 -16.63 10.31
CA ASP A 33 4.18 -16.62 8.87
C ASP A 33 3.17 -15.53 8.43
N GLU A 34 2.92 -14.53 9.28
CA GLU A 34 2.08 -13.38 9.00
C GLU A 34 2.92 -12.11 8.83
N LYS A 35 2.55 -11.28 7.85
CA LYS A 35 3.10 -9.94 7.64
C LYS A 35 2.06 -8.91 8.07
N ILE A 36 2.37 -8.15 9.12
CA ILE A 36 1.53 -7.05 9.59
C ILE A 36 2.18 -5.73 9.21
N ILE A 37 1.43 -4.86 8.53
CA ILE A 37 1.88 -3.52 8.17
C ILE A 37 1.06 -2.49 8.93
N TYR A 38 1.73 -1.63 9.67
CA TYR A 38 1.14 -0.49 10.34
C TYR A 38 1.48 0.78 9.55
N ALA A 39 0.48 1.62 9.28
CA ALA A 39 0.66 2.89 8.58
C ALA A 39 -0.39 3.91 9.04
N THR A 40 0.02 5.17 9.19
CA THR A 40 -0.88 6.29 9.49
C THR A 40 -1.14 7.10 8.23
N PHE A 41 -2.41 7.20 7.82
CA PHE A 41 -2.84 7.95 6.66
C PHE A 41 -3.33 9.34 7.07
N VAL A 42 -2.74 10.40 6.52
CA VAL A 42 -3.19 11.79 6.72
C VAL A 42 -3.91 12.26 5.48
N LEU A 43 -5.24 12.26 5.55
CA LEU A 43 -6.10 12.61 4.41
C LEU A 43 -6.36 14.11 4.32
N PRO A 44 -6.40 14.69 3.10
CA PRO A 44 -6.88 16.05 2.90
C PRO A 44 -8.36 16.20 3.30
N LYS A 45 -8.75 17.39 3.80
CA LYS A 45 -10.11 17.68 4.33
C LYS A 45 -11.29 17.36 3.39
N ASN A 46 -11.05 17.16 2.09
CA ASN A 46 -12.08 16.91 1.08
C ASN A 46 -11.97 15.53 0.40
N VAL A 47 -11.14 14.62 0.93
CA VAL A 47 -10.98 13.28 0.39
C VAL A 47 -11.80 12.30 1.23
N THR A 48 -12.86 11.76 0.66
CA THR A 48 -13.75 10.79 1.32
C THR A 48 -13.47 9.35 0.90
N THR A 49 -12.77 9.17 -0.22
CA THR A 49 -12.42 7.87 -0.80
C THR A 49 -10.98 7.88 -1.26
N VAL A 50 -10.22 6.86 -0.85
CA VAL A 50 -8.91 6.55 -1.41
C VAL A 50 -8.93 5.10 -1.87
N ASN A 51 -8.39 4.86 -3.06
CA ASN A 51 -8.04 3.50 -3.47
C ASN A 51 -6.66 3.20 -2.89
N HIS A 52 -6.57 2.16 -2.09
CA HIS A 52 -5.29 1.63 -1.60
C HIS A 52 -5.18 0.18 -2.01
N VAL A 53 -4.00 -0.24 -2.45
CA VAL A 53 -3.71 -1.64 -2.80
C VAL A 53 -2.44 -2.05 -2.08
N TRP A 54 -2.51 -3.14 -1.34
CA TRP A 54 -1.35 -3.83 -0.81
C TRP A 54 -0.84 -4.82 -1.86
N GLN A 55 0.47 -4.81 -2.14
CA GLN A 55 1.11 -5.78 -3.02
C GLN A 55 2.29 -6.43 -2.29
N ASP A 56 2.40 -7.75 -2.38
CA ASP A 56 3.49 -8.56 -1.82
C ASP A 56 4.37 -9.13 -2.94
N GLY A 57 5.05 -8.28 -3.69
CA GLY A 57 5.76 -8.65 -4.91
C GLY A 57 6.99 -9.55 -4.68
N PRO A 58 7.41 -10.33 -5.70
CA PRO A 58 8.68 -11.06 -5.65
C PRO A 58 9.84 -10.08 -5.46
N PHE A 59 10.81 -10.48 -4.64
CA PHE A 59 12.09 -9.78 -4.54
C PHE A 59 12.98 -10.26 -5.68
N ASN A 60 13.32 -9.37 -6.62
CA ASN A 60 14.16 -9.69 -7.75
C ASN A 60 15.65 -9.70 -7.35
N ASP A 61 16.48 -10.35 -8.16
CA ASP A 61 17.93 -10.45 -7.92
C ASP A 61 18.66 -9.09 -7.92
N ASP A 62 18.05 -8.05 -8.51
CA ASP A 62 18.56 -6.67 -8.53
C ASP A 62 18.12 -5.83 -7.31
N ASN A 63 17.61 -6.49 -6.27
CA ASN A 63 17.01 -5.90 -5.07
C ASN A 63 15.76 -5.05 -5.31
N SER A 64 15.15 -5.11 -6.51
CA SER A 64 13.86 -4.46 -6.77
C SER A 64 12.69 -5.34 -6.32
N LEU A 65 11.58 -4.71 -5.94
CA LEU A 65 10.30 -5.41 -5.82
C LEU A 65 9.66 -5.48 -7.21
N GLY A 66 9.36 -6.71 -7.64
CA GLY A 66 8.63 -6.97 -8.87
C GLY A 66 7.12 -6.79 -8.69
N ILE A 67 6.43 -6.45 -9.77
CA ILE A 67 4.96 -6.41 -9.78
C ILE A 67 4.37 -7.83 -9.73
N HIS A 68 3.22 -7.97 -9.08
CA HIS A 68 2.38 -9.16 -9.25
C HIS A 68 1.72 -9.19 -10.63
N ALA A 69 1.27 -10.38 -11.04
CA ALA A 69 0.57 -10.57 -12.31
C ALA A 69 -0.67 -9.67 -12.42
N LEU A 70 -0.76 -8.85 -13.47
CA LEU A 70 -1.89 -7.93 -13.73
C LEU A 70 -3.07 -8.63 -14.42
N THR A 71 -3.40 -9.85 -13.99
CA THR A 71 -4.55 -10.57 -14.54
C THR A 71 -5.86 -9.83 -14.21
N ALA A 72 -6.92 -10.08 -14.98
CA ALA A 72 -8.18 -9.36 -14.84
C ALA A 72 -8.78 -9.41 -13.42
N GLY A 73 -8.57 -10.49 -12.66
CA GLY A 73 -8.99 -10.57 -11.27
C GLY A 73 -8.24 -9.60 -10.35
N ASN A 74 -6.93 -9.47 -10.53
CA ASN A 74 -6.07 -8.63 -9.70
C ASN A 74 -6.28 -7.14 -9.99
N VAL A 75 -6.48 -6.77 -11.25
CA VAL A 75 -6.73 -5.37 -11.66
C VAL A 75 -8.13 -4.90 -11.25
N ARG A 76 -9.06 -5.83 -11.00
CA ARG A 76 -10.41 -5.53 -10.50
C ARG A 76 -10.50 -5.52 -8.97
N SER A 77 -9.41 -5.79 -8.26
CA SER A 77 -9.39 -5.70 -6.80
C SER A 77 -9.56 -4.25 -6.38
N LEU A 78 -10.69 -3.94 -5.74
CA LEU A 78 -11.00 -2.63 -5.19
C LEU A 78 -11.09 -2.78 -3.67
N ALA A 79 -10.13 -2.21 -2.96
CA ALA A 79 -10.29 -1.94 -1.54
C ALA A 79 -10.68 -0.47 -1.39
N ILE A 80 -11.95 -0.24 -1.06
CA ILE A 80 -12.50 1.10 -0.83
C ILE A 80 -12.59 1.28 0.68
N TRP A 81 -11.84 2.26 1.21
CA TRP A 81 -12.09 2.77 2.55
C TRP A 81 -12.91 4.05 2.46
N ILE A 82 -14.06 4.05 3.14
CA ILE A 82 -14.92 5.23 3.27
C ILE A 82 -14.59 5.87 4.61
N PHE A 83 -14.11 7.11 4.59
CA PHE A 83 -13.85 7.89 5.79
C PHE A 83 -15.09 8.72 6.13
N PHE A 84 -15.63 8.52 7.33
CA PHE A 84 -16.68 9.37 7.90
C PHE A 84 -16.03 10.32 8.92
N PRO A 85 -15.78 11.59 8.57
CA PRO A 85 -15.08 12.54 9.45
C PRO A 85 -15.81 12.78 10.79
N ASP A 86 -17.10 12.44 10.86
CA ASP A 86 -17.96 12.73 12.01
C ASP A 86 -18.27 11.52 12.90
N LYS A 87 -17.65 10.36 12.64
CA LYS A 87 -17.79 9.17 13.50
C LYS A 87 -16.44 8.81 14.11
N LEU A 88 -16.31 9.14 15.40
CA LEU A 88 -15.33 8.49 16.27
C LEU A 88 -15.70 7.01 16.34
N TRP A 89 -14.71 6.15 16.13
CA TRP A 89 -14.78 4.70 16.27
C TRP A 89 -15.21 4.28 17.69
#